data_AF-A0A940TQV7-F1
#
_entry.id   AF-A0A940TQV7-F1
#
_cell.length_a   1.000
_cell.length_b   1.000
_cell.length_c   1.000
_cell.angle_alpha   90.00
_cell.angle_beta   90.00
_cell.angle_gamma   90.00
#
_symmetry.space_group_name_H-M   'P 1'
#
loop_
_entity.id
_entity.type
_entity.pdbx_description
1 polymer ?
#
loop_
_entity_poly.entity_id
_entity_poly.type
_entity_poly.pdbx_seq_one_letter_code
_entity_poly.pdbx_strand_id
1 'polypeptide(L)' 'MEKIFSCKDLGSECTFTACAETETELFEKVLDHNRTIHHMKEFSPDFYNKVRASIQEGYCDLEDDLCKYGECCC' A
#
# COMPACT_ATOMS: atom_id res chain seq x y z
N MET A 1 12.54 -7.77 6.59
CA MET A 1 12.20 -7.30 5.24
C MET A 1 10.72 -7.39 5.13
N GLU A 2 10.13 -6.22 5.05
CA GLU A 2 8.72 -5.97 5.04
C GLU A 2 8.28 -5.75 3.60
N LYS A 3 6.99 -5.90 3.36
CA LYS A 3 6.35 -5.68 2.08
C LYS A 3 5.96 -4.22 1.97
N ILE A 4 6.39 -3.55 0.90
CA ILE A 4 6.08 -2.15 0.61
C ILE A 4 5.26 -2.09 -0.67
N PHE A 5 4.27 -1.21 -0.70
CA PHE A 5 3.46 -0.92 -1.87
C PHE A 5 3.25 0.59 -2.00
N SER A 6 3.41 1.14 -3.20
CA SER A 6 2.99 2.50 -3.52
C SER A 6 1.93 2.52 -4.62
N CYS A 7 0.89 3.34 -4.47
CA CYS A 7 -0.09 3.56 -5.53
C CYS A 7 0.56 4.11 -6.83
N LYS A 8 1.68 4.81 -6.71
CA LYS A 8 2.46 5.28 -7.86
C LYS A 8 3.04 4.14 -8.70
N ASP A 9 3.32 2.99 -8.09
CA ASP A 9 3.81 1.80 -8.80
C ASP A 9 2.72 1.17 -9.68
N LEU A 10 1.45 1.53 -9.45
CA LEU A 10 0.33 1.19 -10.33
C LEU A 10 0.10 2.24 -11.44
N GLY A 11 0.92 3.29 -11.50
CA GLY A 11 0.73 4.44 -12.38
C GLY A 11 -0.39 5.39 -11.94
N SER A 12 -0.83 5.32 -10.67
CA SER A 12 -1.82 6.24 -10.10
C SER A 12 -1.19 7.56 -9.70
N GLU A 13 -1.95 8.65 -9.77
CA GLU A 13 -1.56 9.94 -9.15
C GLU A 13 -1.72 9.94 -7.62
N CYS A 14 -2.33 8.89 -7.06
CA CYS A 14 -2.45 8.72 -5.61
C CYS A 14 -1.06 8.49 -4.98
N THR A 15 -0.76 9.26 -3.94
CA THR A 15 0.54 9.23 -3.23
C THR A 15 0.59 8.21 -2.10
N PHE A 16 -0.49 7.47 -1.87
CA PHE A 16 -0.56 6.47 -0.80
C PHE A 16 0.54 5.42 -0.94
N THR A 17 1.17 5.12 0.20
CA THR A 17 2.16 4.06 0.34
C THR A 17 1.86 3.31 1.62
N ALA A 18 2.00 1.98 1.58
CA ALA A 18 1.79 1.10 2.72
C ALA A 18 3.00 0.19 2.92
N CYS A 19 3.23 -0.17 4.17
CA CYS A 19 4.23 -1.17 4.55
C CYS A 19 3.63 -2.16 5.58
N ALA A 20 3.97 -3.44 5.48
CA ALA A 20 3.55 -4.47 6.43
C ALA A 20 4.51 -5.67 6.44
N GLU A 21 4.50 -6.47 7.50
CA GLU A 21 5.32 -7.68 7.60
C GLU A 21 4.89 -8.75 6.59
N THR A 22 3.58 -8.83 6.31
CA THR A 22 2.99 -9.81 5.40
C THR A 22 2.24 -9.18 4.23
N GLU A 23 2.11 -9.92 3.13
CA GLU A 23 1.27 -9.48 1.99
C GLU A 23 -0.19 -9.28 2.44
N THR A 24 -0.72 -10.14 3.32
CA THR A 24 -2.10 -10.06 3.78
C THR A 24 -2.38 -8.75 4.49
N GLU A 25 -1.54 -8.37 5.46
CA GLU A 25 -1.68 -7.10 6.17
C GLU A 25 -1.52 -5.89 5.23
N LEU A 26 -0.61 -5.99 4.26
CA LEU A 26 -0.46 -4.96 3.24
C LEU A 26 -1.75 -4.81 2.42
N PHE A 27 -2.34 -5.93 1.99
CA PHE A 27 -3.60 -5.92 1.25
C PHE A 27 -4.75 -5.32 2.06
N GLU A 28 -4.84 -5.60 3.36
CA GLU A 28 -5.86 -4.99 4.23
C GLU A 28 -5.74 -3.46 4.25
N LYS A 29 -4.53 -2.92 4.39
CA LYS A 29 -4.27 -1.47 4.32
C LYS A 29 -4.64 -0.88 2.97
N VAL A 30 -4.22 -1.53 1.88
CA VAL A 30 -4.51 -1.05 0.52
C VAL A 30 -6.02 -1.12 0.22
N LEU A 31 -6.74 -2.13 0.74
CA LEU A 31 -8.19 -2.25 0.62
C LEU A 31 -8.92 -1.15 1.39
N ASP A 32 -8.53 -0.87 2.63
CA ASP A 32 -9.13 0.21 3.41
C ASP A 32 -8.95 1.56 2.71
N HIS A 33 -7.72 1.85 2.27
CA HIS A 33 -7.41 3.03 1.49
C HIS A 33 -8.30 3.16 0.25
N ASN A 34 -8.40 2.11 -0.56
CA ASN A 34 -9.22 2.13 -1.77
C ASN A 34 -10.71 2.32 -1.48
N ARG A 35 -11.22 1.75 -0.39
CA ARG A 35 -12.62 1.92 0.03
C ARG A 35 -12.89 3.35 0.50
N THR A 36 -11.96 3.93 1.26
CA THR A 36 -12.12 5.25 1.89
C THR A 36 -11.87 6.39 0.91
N ILE A 37 -10.81 6.30 0.09
CA ILE A 37 -10.35 7.37 -0.81
C ILE A 37 -10.92 7.22 -2.23
N HIS A 38 -10.97 6.00 -2.76
CA HIS A 38 -11.40 5.74 -4.14
C HIS A 38 -12.83 5.19 -4.22
N HIS A 39 -13.51 5.01 -3.09
CA HIS A 39 -14.85 4.40 -2.99
C HIS A 39 -14.96 3.03 -3.69
N MET A 40 -13.83 2.36 -3.87
CA MET A 40 -13.73 1.05 -4.49
C MET A 40 -13.88 0.00 -3.40
N LYS A 41 -15.06 -0.62 -3.32
CA LYS A 41 -15.41 -1.56 -2.24
C LYS A 41 -14.73 -2.92 -2.39
N GLU A 42 -14.38 -3.31 -3.61
CA GLU A 42 -13.85 -4.64 -3.91
C GLU A 42 -12.75 -4.54 -4.96
N PHE A 43 -11.71 -5.36 -4.80
CA PHE A 43 -10.69 -5.55 -5.82
C PHE A 43 -11.15 -6.59 -6.81
N SER A 44 -11.03 -6.28 -8.10
CA SER A 44 -11.07 -7.31 -9.12
C SER A 44 -9.86 -8.24 -8.97
N PRO A 45 -9.94 -9.50 -9.42
CA PRO A 45 -8.80 -10.40 -9.43
C PRO A 45 -7.57 -9.83 -10.17
N ASP A 46 -7.81 -9.05 -11.23
CA ASP A 46 -6.75 -8.34 -11.97
C ASP A 46 -6.07 -7.28 -11.10
N PHE A 47 -6.84 -6.51 -10.32
CA PHE A 47 -6.28 -5.52 -9.42
C PHE A 47 -5.46 -6.16 -8.29
N TYR A 48 -5.93 -7.28 -7.73
CA TYR A 48 -5.14 -8.06 -6.77
C TYR A 48 -3.79 -8.48 -7.33
N ASN A 49 -3.76 -9.01 -8.55
CA ASN A 49 -2.52 -9.43 -9.19
C ASN A 49 -1.58 -8.25 -9.47
N LYS A 50 -2.13 -7.09 -9.85
CA LYS A 50 -1.36 -5.86 -10.04
C LYS A 50 -0.74 -5.37 -8.74
N VAL A 51 -1.54 -5.25 -7.68
CA VAL A 51 -1.04 -4.86 -6.35
C VAL A 51 0.07 -5.82 -5.92
N ARG A 52 -0.16 -7.14 -5.99
CA ARG A 52 0.84 -8.16 -5.64
C ARG A 52 2.13 -8.03 -6.47
N ALA A 53 2.01 -7.81 -7.78
CA ALA A 53 3.17 -7.66 -8.67
C ALA A 53 3.96 -6.37 -8.42
N SER A 54 3.32 -5.35 -7.84
CA SER A 54 3.96 -4.08 -7.45
C SER A 54 4.54 -4.09 -6.03
N ILE A 55 4.36 -5.18 -5.25
CA ILE A 55 4.95 -5.30 -3.92
C ILE A 55 6.47 -5.39 -4.04
N GLN A 56 7.16 -4.57 -3.26
CA GLN A 56 8.61 -4.57 -3.13
C GLN A 56 9.03 -5.00 -1.73
N GLU A 57 10.22 -5.59 -1.61
CA GLU A 57 10.84 -5.82 -0.30
C GLU A 57 11.50 -4.52 0.18
N GLY A 58 11.27 -4.15 1.43
CA GLY A 58 11.96 -3.03 2.07
C GLY A 58 11.90 -3.14 3.59
N TYR A 59 11.98 -2.01 4.28
CA TYR A 59 11.84 -1.93 5.72
C TYR A 59 10.85 -0.83 6.06
N CYS A 60 9.88 -1.11 6.92
CA CYS A 60 8.90 -0.12 7.37
C CYS A 60 9.57 0.99 8.19
N ASP A 61 10.72 0.68 8.77
CA ASP A 61 11.44 1.56 9.71
C ASP A 61 12.56 2.37 9.04
N LEU A 62 12.69 2.34 7.71
CA LEU A 62 13.82 2.98 7.04
C LEU A 62 13.81 4.51 7.10
N GLU A 63 12.69 5.15 7.45
CA GLU A 63 12.69 6.56 7.83
C GLU A 63 11.63 6.85 8.90
N ASP A 64 12.04 6.79 10.18
CA ASP A 64 11.44 7.52 11.32
C ASP A 64 11.22 9.02 10.99
N ASP A 65 11.79 9.54 9.90
CA ASP A 65 11.58 10.89 9.38
C ASP A 65 10.55 11.01 8.22
N LEU A 66 10.20 9.94 7.49
CA LEU A 66 9.10 9.97 6.49
C LEU A 66 7.75 9.58 7.08
N CYS A 67 7.74 8.82 8.18
CA CYS A 67 6.51 8.48 8.90
C CYS A 67 6.08 9.60 9.88
N LYS A 68 6.84 10.70 9.99
CA LYS A 68 6.58 11.82 10.92
C LYS A 68 5.32 12.62 10.65
N TYR A 69 4.72 12.49 9.46
CA TYR A 69 3.52 13.25 9.09
C TYR A 69 2.24 12.42 9.03
N GLY A 70 2.23 11.18 9.53
CA GLY A 70 0.99 10.42 9.71
C GLY A 70 0.27 10.01 8.40
N GLU A 71 0.95 10.10 7.26
CA GLU A 71 0.37 9.74 5.95
C GLU A 71 0.80 8.34 5.45
N CYS A 72 1.75 7.69 6.12
CA CYS A 72 2.23 6.34 5.80
C CYS A 72 1.61 5.23 6.66
N CYS A 73 0.79 5.58 7.66
CA CYS A 73 0.16 4.65 8.58
C CYS A 73 -1.31 5.06 8.83
N CYS A 74 -2.14 4.90 7.81
CA CYS A 74 -3.59 4.80 7.97
C CYS A 74 -4.03 3.47 7.36
#